data_AF-A0A5C6TCU7-F1
#
_entry.id   AF-A0A5C6TCU7-F1
#
_cell.length_a   1.000
_cell.length_b   1.000
_cell.length_c   1.000
_cell.angle_alpha   90.00
_cell.angle_beta   90.00
_cell.angle_gamma   90.00
#
_symmetry.space_group_name_H-M   'P 1'
#
loop_
_entity.id
_entity.type
_entity.pdbx_description
1 polymer ?
#
loop_
_entity_poly.entity_id
_entity_poly.type
_entity_poly.pdbx_seq_one_letter_code
_entity_poly.pdbx_strand_id
1 'polypeptide(L)'
;MECVFWVYAALSVSLSAFLYLILWSTLIFPVHTMTPTWVFPAYPLLLNAPFAANLIAAADSAGHKLSTNTVAMALGATAIQGTGCLIAFMISSAFIYRLMTQKLPRDMQRPGIFMSIGPYGFTAAGIAQLGSQADLVIPPNFLDNPQFAAIIKVISILVSLWLWGLAMWFFIVCVGALWKYSLSGHHLPFQMTWWSFVFPNTALVTATSVMGKIFDSDGLHIFASVMTAAIIIVWALIFIRMCWSLKSRKLLWPKDGK
;
A
#
# COMPACT_ATOMS: atom_id res chain seq x y z
N MET A 1 -17.63 -13.62 -8.35
CA MET A 1 -16.55 -12.80 -7.78
C MET A 1 -15.57 -13.62 -6.94
N GLU A 2 -16.04 -14.65 -6.22
CA GLU A 2 -15.18 -15.54 -5.42
C GLU A 2 -14.07 -16.25 -6.22
N CYS A 3 -14.39 -16.82 -7.40
CA CYS A 3 -13.36 -17.42 -8.25
C CYS A 3 -12.29 -16.42 -8.67
N VAL A 4 -12.68 -15.16 -8.89
CA VAL A 4 -11.76 -14.07 -9.25
C VAL A 4 -10.82 -13.75 -8.09
N PHE A 5 -11.31 -13.79 -6.85
CA PHE A 5 -10.46 -13.65 -5.65
C PHE A 5 -9.39 -14.74 -5.61
N TRP A 6 -9.75 -16.02 -5.74
CA TRP A 6 -8.77 -17.11 -5.66
C TRP A 6 -7.79 -17.13 -6.83
N VAL A 7 -8.25 -16.79 -8.04
CA VAL A 7 -7.38 -16.60 -9.20
C VAL A 7 -6.40 -15.45 -8.95
N TYR A 8 -6.87 -14.31 -8.43
CA TYR A 8 -6.01 -13.19 -8.06
C TYR A 8 -4.99 -13.58 -6.98
N ALA A 9 -5.43 -14.27 -5.93
CA ALA A 9 -4.58 -14.73 -4.85
C ALA A 9 -3.45 -15.64 -5.37
N ALA A 10 -3.79 -16.66 -6.15
CA ALA A 10 -2.82 -17.57 -6.75
C ALA A 10 -1.85 -16.83 -7.69
N LEU A 11 -2.37 -16.02 -8.61
CA LEU A 11 -1.54 -15.25 -9.53
C LEU A 11 -0.63 -14.26 -8.80
N SER A 12 -1.12 -13.59 -7.76
CA SER A 12 -0.33 -12.61 -6.99
C SER A 12 0.90 -13.26 -6.36
N VAL A 13 0.73 -14.43 -5.73
CA VAL A 13 1.82 -15.18 -5.09
C VAL A 13 2.78 -15.74 -6.14
N SER A 14 2.25 -16.43 -7.16
CA SER A 14 3.08 -17.05 -8.20
C SER A 14 3.87 -16.03 -9.01
N LEU A 15 3.24 -14.93 -9.44
CA LEU A 15 3.92 -13.88 -10.19
C LEU A 15 4.93 -13.11 -9.34
N SER A 16 4.63 -12.83 -8.06
CA SER A 16 5.60 -12.20 -7.16
C SER A 16 6.84 -13.06 -7.01
N ALA A 17 6.69 -14.35 -6.71
CA ALA A 17 7.81 -15.28 -6.58
C ALA A 17 8.60 -15.39 -7.89
N PHE A 18 7.91 -15.54 -9.02
CA PHE A 18 8.53 -15.62 -10.33
C PHE A 18 9.33 -14.36 -10.70
N LEU A 19 8.75 -13.18 -10.48
CA LEU A 19 9.43 -11.92 -10.74
C LEU A 19 10.66 -11.75 -9.86
N TYR A 20 10.58 -12.04 -8.55
CA TYR A 20 11.76 -11.99 -7.68
C TYR A 20 12.84 -12.97 -8.11
N LEU A 21 12.48 -14.20 -8.51
CA LEU A 21 13.44 -15.18 -9.04
C LEU A 21 14.14 -14.67 -10.31
N ILE A 22 13.40 -14.04 -11.24
CA ILE A 22 14.02 -13.42 -12.43
C ILE A 22 14.96 -12.31 -12.01
N LEU A 23 14.51 -11.39 -11.15
CA LEU A 23 15.30 -10.25 -10.70
C LEU A 23 16.62 -10.70 -10.06
N TRP A 24 16.59 -11.71 -9.20
CA TRP A 24 17.78 -12.24 -8.53
C TRP A 24 18.68 -13.06 -9.45
N SER A 25 18.14 -13.68 -10.50
CA SER A 25 18.92 -14.53 -11.42
C SER A 25 19.53 -13.77 -12.59
N THR A 26 18.95 -12.63 -12.97
CA THR A 26 19.31 -11.91 -14.21
C THR A 26 19.93 -10.54 -13.98
N LEU A 27 19.70 -9.92 -12.82
CA LEU A 27 20.13 -8.55 -12.54
C LEU A 27 20.99 -8.49 -11.28
N ILE A 28 21.93 -7.55 -11.29
CA ILE A 28 22.73 -7.21 -10.11
C ILE A 28 22.16 -5.92 -9.52
N PHE A 29 21.85 -5.98 -8.23
CA PHE A 29 21.22 -4.89 -7.48
C PHE A 29 22.13 -4.41 -6.35
N PRO A 30 23.09 -3.51 -6.61
CA PRO A 30 23.96 -2.97 -5.57
C PRO A 30 23.18 -2.15 -4.54
N VAL A 31 23.55 -2.26 -3.26
CA VAL A 31 22.85 -1.59 -2.15
C VAL A 31 22.75 -0.07 -2.35
N HIS A 32 23.75 0.59 -2.94
CA HIS A 32 23.70 2.05 -3.17
C HIS A 32 22.61 2.49 -4.17
N THR A 33 22.14 1.57 -5.02
CA THR A 33 21.03 1.77 -5.97
C THR A 33 19.67 1.37 -5.40
N MET A 34 19.62 0.90 -4.15
CA MET A 34 18.40 0.48 -3.48
C MET A 34 17.37 1.60 -3.47
N THR A 35 16.17 1.29 -3.95
CA THR A 35 15.01 2.18 -3.91
C THR A 35 13.79 1.41 -3.40
N PRO A 36 12.81 2.09 -2.79
CA PRO A 36 11.58 1.43 -2.35
C PRO A 36 10.82 0.75 -3.48
N THR A 37 11.09 1.10 -4.74
CA THR A 37 10.53 0.46 -5.93
C THR A 37 10.82 -1.05 -6.01
N TRP A 38 11.84 -1.56 -5.31
CA TRP A 38 12.13 -3.01 -5.32
C TRP A 38 11.04 -3.86 -4.65
N VAL A 39 10.11 -3.24 -3.91
CA VAL A 39 8.95 -3.94 -3.32
C VAL A 39 7.82 -4.16 -4.32
N PHE A 40 7.89 -3.61 -5.54
CA PHE A 40 6.83 -3.71 -6.55
C PHE A 40 6.35 -5.14 -6.85
N PRO A 41 7.22 -6.15 -7.01
CA PRO A 41 6.74 -7.51 -7.25
C PRO A 41 5.86 -8.06 -6.11
N ALA A 42 6.06 -7.61 -4.87
CA ALA A 42 5.24 -7.98 -3.71
C ALA A 42 3.94 -7.18 -3.58
N TYR A 43 3.75 -6.09 -4.33
CA TYR A 43 2.58 -5.23 -4.16
C TYR A 43 1.23 -5.92 -4.41
N PRO A 44 1.09 -6.83 -5.39
CA PRO A 44 -0.15 -7.57 -5.59
C PRO A 44 -0.59 -8.36 -4.34
N LEU A 45 0.36 -8.89 -3.56
CA LEU A 45 0.06 -9.62 -2.33
C LEU A 45 -0.65 -8.72 -1.32
N LEU A 46 -0.24 -7.45 -1.24
CA LEU A 46 -0.77 -6.47 -0.28
C LEU A 46 -2.25 -6.14 -0.48
N LEU A 47 -2.81 -6.39 -1.66
CA LEU A 47 -4.20 -6.06 -1.97
C LEU A 47 -5.18 -7.20 -1.64
N ASN A 48 -4.69 -8.39 -1.27
CA ASN A 48 -5.55 -9.54 -1.01
C ASN A 48 -6.52 -9.31 0.15
N ALA A 49 -6.07 -8.80 1.30
CA ALA A 49 -6.96 -8.61 2.44
C ALA A 49 -7.99 -7.48 2.24
N PRO A 50 -7.63 -6.29 1.72
CA PRO A 50 -8.62 -5.27 1.36
C PRO A 50 -9.63 -5.78 0.34
N PHE A 51 -9.20 -6.60 -0.63
CA PHE A 51 -10.11 -7.17 -1.60
C PHE A 51 -11.07 -8.18 -0.96
N ALA A 52 -10.57 -9.08 -0.12
CA ALA A 52 -11.39 -10.03 0.64
C ALA A 52 -12.39 -9.30 1.54
N ALA A 53 -11.95 -8.30 2.32
CA ALA A 53 -12.81 -7.54 3.22
C ALA A 53 -13.97 -6.82 2.49
N ASN A 54 -13.68 -6.23 1.34
CA ASN A 54 -14.70 -5.58 0.52
C ASN A 54 -15.67 -6.59 -0.10
N LEU A 55 -15.17 -7.73 -0.58
CA LEU A 55 -16.01 -8.78 -1.13
C LEU A 55 -16.94 -9.39 -0.07
N ILE A 56 -16.43 -9.63 1.13
CA ILE A 56 -17.18 -10.15 2.26
C ILE A 56 -18.28 -9.17 2.68
N ALA A 57 -17.94 -7.89 2.89
CA ALA A 57 -18.92 -6.86 3.25
C ALA A 57 -19.99 -6.65 2.18
N ALA A 58 -19.61 -6.70 0.89
CA ALA A 58 -20.55 -6.55 -0.21
C ALA A 58 -21.51 -7.76 -0.31
N ALA A 59 -21.02 -8.98 -0.07
CA ALA A 59 -21.86 -10.18 -0.06
C ALA A 59 -22.89 -10.14 1.09
N ASP A 60 -22.46 -9.74 2.28
CA ASP A 60 -23.34 -9.55 3.44
C ASP A 60 -24.42 -8.48 3.17
N SER A 61 -24.02 -7.31 2.67
CA SER A 61 -24.93 -6.21 2.34
C SER A 61 -25.97 -6.59 1.27
N ALA A 62 -25.63 -7.52 0.37
CA ALA A 62 -26.52 -8.02 -0.67
C ALA A 62 -27.40 -9.21 -0.20
N GLY A 63 -27.23 -9.68 1.03
CA GLY A 63 -27.89 -10.89 1.54
C GLY A 63 -27.46 -12.16 0.82
N HIS A 64 -26.32 -12.14 0.12
CA HIS A 64 -25.82 -13.26 -0.67
C HIS A 64 -24.80 -14.04 0.16
N LYS A 65 -25.07 -15.33 0.42
CA LYS A 65 -24.09 -16.21 1.04
C LYS A 65 -23.02 -16.58 0.02
N LEU A 66 -21.77 -16.32 0.37
CA LEU A 66 -20.62 -16.77 -0.42
C LEU A 66 -20.65 -18.30 -0.51
N SER A 67 -20.41 -18.84 -1.71
CA SER A 67 -20.35 -20.29 -1.94
C SER A 67 -19.07 -20.89 -1.35
N THR A 68 -18.01 -20.09 -1.24
CA THR A 68 -16.71 -20.46 -0.69
C THR A 68 -16.66 -20.15 0.80
N ASN A 69 -15.88 -20.94 1.53
CA ASN A 69 -15.66 -20.74 2.96
C ASN A 69 -15.06 -19.34 3.26
N THR A 70 -15.89 -18.46 3.84
CA THR A 70 -15.54 -17.08 4.21
C THR A 70 -14.32 -17.01 5.15
N VAL A 71 -14.20 -17.97 6.08
CA VAL A 71 -13.04 -18.07 6.98
C VAL A 71 -11.77 -18.33 6.18
N ALA A 72 -11.81 -19.30 5.27
CA ALA A 72 -10.65 -19.65 4.45
C ALA A 72 -10.21 -18.47 3.57
N MET A 73 -11.17 -17.73 3.00
CA MET A 73 -10.90 -16.52 2.23
C MET A 73 -10.25 -15.43 3.08
N ALA A 74 -10.80 -15.13 4.27
CA ALA A 74 -10.25 -14.10 5.15
C ALA A 74 -8.87 -14.45 5.70
N LEU A 75 -8.67 -15.69 6.18
CA LEU A 75 -7.39 -16.15 6.70
C LEU A 75 -6.34 -16.28 5.60
N GLY A 76 -6.72 -16.80 4.43
CA GLY A 76 -5.84 -16.89 3.25
C GLY A 76 -5.42 -15.51 2.76
N ALA A 77 -6.35 -14.56 2.68
CA ALA A 77 -6.05 -13.18 2.30
C ALA A 77 -5.11 -12.51 3.31
N THR A 78 -5.33 -12.74 4.61
CA THR A 78 -4.48 -12.22 5.69
C THR A 78 -3.08 -12.80 5.61
N ALA A 79 -2.94 -14.11 5.37
CA ALA A 79 -1.63 -14.75 5.21
C ALA A 79 -0.86 -14.19 4.01
N ILE A 80 -1.50 -14.08 2.84
CA ILE A 80 -0.87 -13.56 1.62
C ILE A 80 -0.46 -12.10 1.79
N GLN A 81 -1.35 -11.26 2.32
CA GLN A 81 -1.03 -9.87 2.60
C GLN A 81 0.11 -9.75 3.62
N GLY A 82 0.09 -10.58 4.67
CA GLY A 82 1.16 -10.67 5.66
C GLY A 82 2.52 -10.98 5.03
N THR A 83 2.58 -11.93 4.10
CA THR A 83 3.79 -12.22 3.31
C THR A 83 4.27 -10.99 2.55
N GLY A 84 3.37 -10.29 1.84
CA GLY A 84 3.70 -9.04 1.13
C GLY A 84 4.24 -7.96 2.07
N CYS A 85 3.63 -7.80 3.25
CA CYS A 85 4.06 -6.84 4.26
C CYS A 85 5.44 -7.17 4.83
N LEU A 86 5.73 -8.45 5.11
CA LEU A 86 7.03 -8.89 5.63
C LEU A 86 8.15 -8.71 4.59
N ILE A 87 7.88 -8.99 3.31
CA ILE A 87 8.80 -8.68 2.21
C ILE A 87 9.08 -7.18 2.16
N ALA A 88 8.03 -6.35 2.27
CA ALA A 88 8.18 -4.91 2.33
C ALA A 88 9.02 -4.44 3.52
N PHE A 89 8.87 -5.05 4.70
CA PHE A 89 9.73 -4.77 5.86
C PHE A 89 11.21 -5.02 5.59
N MET A 90 11.54 -6.16 4.98
CA MET A 90 12.93 -6.51 4.65
C MET A 90 13.53 -5.52 3.64
N ILE A 91 12.75 -5.13 2.62
CA ILE A 91 13.17 -4.15 1.60
C ILE A 91 13.31 -2.75 2.22
N SER A 92 12.38 -2.32 3.05
CA SER A 92 12.44 -1.03 3.74
C SER A 92 13.63 -0.94 4.70
N SER A 93 13.98 -2.03 5.38
CA SER A 93 15.19 -2.11 6.21
C SER A 93 16.45 -1.82 5.39
N ALA A 94 16.61 -2.48 4.24
CA ALA A 94 17.72 -2.23 3.32
C ALA A 94 17.70 -0.81 2.74
N PHE A 95 16.52 -0.24 2.48
CA PHE A 95 16.38 1.15 2.04
C PHE A 95 16.81 2.14 3.13
N ILE A 96 16.41 1.94 4.39
CA ILE A 96 16.85 2.76 5.52
C ILE A 96 18.37 2.66 5.67
N TYR A 97 18.95 1.45 5.62
CA TYR A 97 20.40 1.27 5.64
C TYR A 97 21.11 2.06 4.52
N ARG A 98 20.53 2.05 3.31
CA ARG A 98 21.03 2.87 2.19
C ARG A 98 20.89 4.37 2.47
N LEU A 99 19.85 4.85 3.14
CA LEU A 99 19.72 6.25 3.55
C LEU A 99 20.72 6.65 4.66
N MET A 100 21.09 5.71 5.53
CA MET A 100 22.09 5.96 6.58
C MET A 100 23.52 6.04 6.02
N THR A 101 23.79 5.33 4.92
CA THR A 101 25.12 5.28 4.29
C THR A 101 25.26 6.22 3.09
N GLN A 102 24.15 6.65 2.49
CA GLN A 102 24.11 7.50 1.30
C GLN A 102 23.06 8.61 1.46
N LYS A 103 23.33 9.78 0.86
CA LYS A 103 22.36 10.89 0.82
C LYS A 103 21.07 10.46 0.11
N LEU A 104 19.98 11.18 0.37
CA LEU A 104 18.69 10.95 -0.27
C LEU A 104 18.79 10.78 -1.80
N PRO A 105 17.92 9.97 -2.43
CA PRO A 105 17.93 9.73 -3.87
C PRO A 105 17.98 11.01 -4.70
N ARG A 106 18.53 10.89 -5.92
CA ARG A 106 18.61 11.99 -6.89
C ARG A 106 17.23 12.59 -7.15
N ASP A 107 17.19 13.85 -7.52
CA ASP A 107 15.97 14.64 -7.73
C ASP A 107 14.92 13.90 -8.61
N MET A 108 15.34 13.21 -9.67
CA MET A 108 14.43 12.42 -10.54
C MET A 108 13.80 11.19 -9.86
N GLN A 109 14.46 10.63 -8.84
CA GLN A 109 14.02 9.45 -8.11
C GLN A 109 13.30 9.80 -6.79
N ARG A 110 13.29 11.09 -6.40
CA ARG A 110 12.65 11.56 -5.16
C ARG A 110 11.19 11.15 -4.99
N PRO A 111 10.33 11.23 -6.02
CA PRO A 111 8.94 10.77 -5.87
C PRO A 111 8.84 9.31 -5.44
N GLY A 112 9.74 8.45 -5.93
CA GLY A 112 9.72 7.01 -5.66
C GLY A 112 9.89 6.65 -4.19
N ILE A 113 10.35 7.56 -3.33
CA ILE A 113 10.49 7.34 -1.89
C ILE A 113 9.12 7.11 -1.22
N PHE A 114 8.06 7.73 -1.75
CA PHE A 114 6.70 7.55 -1.24
C PHE A 114 6.18 6.12 -1.35
N MET A 115 6.78 5.29 -2.21
CA MET A 115 6.44 3.87 -2.33
C MET A 115 6.71 3.08 -1.04
N SER A 116 7.48 3.61 -0.08
CA SER A 116 7.64 3.02 1.26
C SER A 116 6.37 3.08 2.12
N ILE A 117 5.41 3.98 1.82
CA ILE A 117 4.19 4.16 2.62
C ILE A 117 3.17 3.05 2.34
N GLY A 118 3.05 2.69 1.06
CA GLY A 118 1.99 1.83 0.53
C GLY A 118 1.84 0.50 1.26
N PRO A 119 2.92 -0.29 1.46
CA PRO A 119 2.81 -1.61 2.07
C PRO A 119 2.19 -1.61 3.46
N TYR A 120 2.58 -0.65 4.28
CA TYR A 120 2.10 -0.54 5.65
C TYR A 120 0.69 0.05 5.70
N GLY A 121 0.37 1.02 4.84
CA GLY A 121 -0.98 1.56 4.72
C GLY A 121 -1.99 0.51 4.25
N PHE A 122 -1.68 -0.25 3.19
CA PHE A 122 -2.59 -1.28 2.67
C PHE A 122 -2.79 -2.40 3.69
N THR A 123 -1.72 -2.79 4.38
CA THR A 123 -1.79 -3.83 5.42
C THR A 123 -2.57 -3.37 6.63
N ALA A 124 -2.34 -2.15 7.13
CA ALA A 124 -3.14 -1.56 8.21
C ALA A 124 -4.63 -1.48 7.84
N ALA A 125 -4.95 -1.00 6.64
CA ALA A 125 -6.33 -0.90 6.18
C ALA A 125 -7.01 -2.28 6.03
N GLY A 126 -6.29 -3.25 5.46
CA GLY A 126 -6.81 -4.59 5.19
C GLY A 126 -7.06 -5.41 6.45
N ILE A 127 -6.07 -5.46 7.35
CA ILE A 127 -6.19 -6.17 8.63
C ILE A 127 -7.27 -5.54 9.51
N ALA A 128 -7.32 -4.20 9.59
CA ALA A 128 -8.35 -3.53 10.38
C ALA A 128 -9.76 -3.82 9.83
N GLN A 129 -9.96 -3.77 8.50
CA GLN A 129 -11.26 -4.07 7.90
C GLN A 129 -11.69 -5.51 8.13
N LEU A 130 -10.82 -6.50 7.89
CA LEU A 130 -11.14 -7.91 8.16
C LEU A 130 -11.39 -8.16 9.65
N GLY A 131 -10.58 -7.55 10.53
CA GLY A 131 -10.75 -7.65 11.98
C GLY A 131 -12.06 -7.05 12.47
N SER A 132 -12.49 -5.91 11.92
CA SER A 132 -13.80 -5.33 12.23
C SER A 132 -14.98 -6.20 11.77
N GLN A 133 -14.77 -7.06 10.78
CA GLN A 133 -15.75 -8.04 10.27
C GLN A 133 -15.60 -9.43 10.92
N ALA A 134 -14.81 -9.58 11.98
CA ALA A 134 -14.53 -10.88 12.59
C ALA A 134 -15.80 -11.64 13.00
N ASP A 135 -16.82 -10.95 13.52
CA ASP A 135 -18.10 -11.55 13.93
C ASP A 135 -18.91 -12.12 12.75
N LEU A 136 -18.68 -11.59 11.54
CA LEU A 136 -19.30 -12.07 10.31
C LEU A 136 -18.52 -13.25 9.70
N VAL A 137 -17.20 -13.19 9.79
CA VAL A 137 -16.29 -14.15 9.15
C VAL A 137 -16.15 -15.43 9.98
N ILE A 138 -16.04 -15.30 11.29
CA ILE A 138 -15.65 -16.38 12.20
C ILE A 138 -16.90 -17.07 12.77
N PRO A 139 -17.06 -18.39 12.58
CA PRO A 139 -18.18 -19.13 13.13
C PRO A 139 -18.25 -19.06 14.67
N PRO A 140 -19.46 -19.19 15.25
CA PRO A 140 -19.60 -19.38 16.69
C PRO A 140 -18.77 -20.60 17.15
N ASN A 141 -18.01 -20.44 18.24
CA ASN A 141 -17.11 -21.47 18.80
C ASN A 141 -15.99 -21.95 17.86
N PHE A 142 -15.48 -21.08 16.98
CA PHE A 142 -14.27 -21.40 16.23
C PHE A 142 -13.10 -21.73 17.17
N LEU A 143 -12.43 -22.87 16.92
CA LEU A 143 -11.36 -23.42 17.79
C LEU A 143 -11.78 -23.57 19.26
N ASP A 144 -13.02 -24.01 19.50
CA ASP A 144 -13.59 -24.26 20.83
C ASP A 144 -13.60 -23.02 21.75
N ASN A 145 -13.56 -21.81 21.16
CA ASN A 145 -13.55 -20.55 21.91
C ASN A 145 -14.66 -19.60 21.43
N PRO A 146 -15.67 -19.29 22.27
CA PRO A 146 -16.75 -18.36 21.91
C PRO A 146 -16.27 -16.91 21.74
N GLN A 147 -15.14 -16.53 22.34
CA GLN A 147 -14.58 -15.18 22.29
C GLN A 147 -13.57 -14.97 21.16
N PHE A 148 -13.36 -15.97 20.30
CA PHE A 148 -12.32 -15.92 19.27
C PHE A 148 -12.47 -14.72 18.33
N ALA A 149 -13.70 -14.40 17.90
CA ALA A 149 -13.97 -13.25 17.04
C ALA A 149 -13.60 -11.90 17.70
N ALA A 150 -14.00 -11.72 18.96
CA ALA A 150 -13.66 -10.53 19.73
C ALA A 150 -12.13 -10.37 19.92
N ILE A 151 -11.43 -11.47 20.21
CA ILE A 151 -9.97 -11.49 20.35
C ILE A 151 -9.30 -11.11 19.04
N ILE A 152 -9.70 -11.72 17.92
CA ILE A 152 -9.16 -11.40 16.60
C ILE A 152 -9.39 -9.94 16.23
N LYS A 153 -10.56 -9.39 16.52
CA LYS A 153 -10.87 -7.97 16.29
C LYS A 153 -9.88 -7.06 17.03
N VAL A 154 -9.67 -7.29 18.33
CA VAL A 154 -8.74 -6.49 19.16
C VAL A 154 -7.30 -6.59 18.64
N ILE A 155 -6.82 -7.81 18.36
CA ILE A 155 -5.46 -8.02 17.84
C ILE A 155 -5.29 -7.35 16.48
N SER A 156 -6.26 -7.49 15.59
CA SER A 156 -6.23 -6.90 14.25
C SER A 156 -6.14 -5.37 14.31
N ILE A 157 -6.91 -4.74 15.19
CA ILE A 157 -6.86 -3.28 15.41
C ILE A 157 -5.48 -2.87 15.94
N LEU A 158 -4.93 -3.59 16.93
CA LEU A 158 -3.62 -3.27 17.51
C LEU A 158 -2.49 -3.37 16.48
N VAL A 159 -2.43 -4.46 15.71
CA VAL A 159 -1.45 -4.64 14.63
C VAL A 159 -1.59 -3.55 13.56
N SER A 160 -2.84 -3.24 13.19
CA SER A 160 -3.11 -2.21 12.20
C SER A 160 -2.70 -0.82 12.67
N LEU A 161 -2.84 -0.52 13.97
CA LEU A 161 -2.40 0.75 14.55
C LEU A 161 -0.87 0.91 14.49
N TRP A 162 -0.10 -0.17 14.74
CA TRP A 162 1.35 -0.15 14.59
C TRP A 162 1.79 0.10 13.15
N LEU A 163 1.16 -0.59 12.19
CA LEU A 163 1.46 -0.43 10.77
C LEU A 163 1.03 0.95 10.25
N TRP A 164 -0.09 1.48 10.74
CA TRP A 164 -0.52 2.84 10.45
C TRP A 164 0.49 3.87 10.97
N GLY A 165 0.98 3.71 12.20
CA GLY A 165 2.03 4.57 12.77
C GLY A 165 3.32 4.56 11.94
N LEU A 166 3.74 3.38 11.47
CA LEU A 166 4.89 3.26 10.56
C LEU A 166 4.65 3.94 9.21
N ALA A 167 3.45 3.78 8.63
CA ALA A 167 3.07 4.44 7.38
C ALA A 167 3.09 5.97 7.52
N MET A 168 2.56 6.49 8.64
CA MET A 168 2.60 7.91 8.99
C MET A 168 4.03 8.43 9.13
N TRP A 169 4.91 7.66 9.78
CA TRP A 169 6.31 8.03 9.91
C TRP A 169 7.00 8.12 8.54
N PHE A 170 6.81 7.13 7.67
CA PHE A 170 7.32 7.19 6.29
C PHE A 170 6.75 8.36 5.51
N PHE A 171 5.47 8.70 5.70
CA PHE A 171 4.86 9.87 5.08
C PHE A 171 5.57 11.17 5.49
N ILE A 172 5.84 11.36 6.79
CA ILE A 172 6.57 12.53 7.30
C ILE A 172 7.97 12.60 6.69
N VAL A 173 8.70 11.47 6.65
CA VAL A 173 10.03 11.39 6.03
C VAL A 173 9.97 11.76 4.54
N CYS A 174 8.94 11.29 3.83
CA CYS A 174 8.73 11.58 2.41
C CYS A 174 8.40 13.06 2.14
N VAL A 175 7.59 13.69 2.99
CA VAL A 175 7.30 15.13 2.92
C VAL A 175 8.56 15.94 3.20
N GLY A 176 9.30 15.62 4.26
CA GLY A 176 10.58 16.27 4.58
C GLY A 176 11.62 16.10 3.47
N ALA A 177 11.61 14.94 2.80
CA ALA A 177 12.42 14.67 1.62
C ALA A 177 12.16 15.63 0.44
N LEU A 178 10.97 16.21 0.34
CA LEU A 178 10.61 17.18 -0.70
C LEU A 178 10.83 18.64 -0.29
N TRP A 179 11.18 18.92 0.97
CA TRP A 179 11.31 20.29 1.51
C TRP A 179 12.16 21.23 0.64
N LYS A 180 13.25 20.71 0.06
CA LYS A 180 14.14 21.44 -0.87
C LYS A 180 13.37 22.11 -2.02
N TYR A 181 12.31 21.50 -2.52
CA TYR A 181 11.53 22.01 -3.66
C TYR A 181 10.46 23.04 -3.25
N SER A 182 10.24 23.24 -1.95
CA SER A 182 9.42 24.34 -1.46
C SER A 182 10.18 25.68 -1.48
N LEU A 183 11.49 25.66 -1.67
CA LEU A 183 12.35 26.85 -1.74
C LEU A 183 12.45 27.37 -3.17
N SER A 184 12.41 28.69 -3.33
CA SER A 184 12.58 29.37 -4.63
C SER A 184 13.85 28.93 -5.36
N GLY A 185 13.75 28.70 -6.66
CA GLY A 185 14.87 28.32 -7.53
C GLY A 185 15.07 26.81 -7.72
N HIS A 186 14.36 25.96 -6.96
CA HIS A 186 14.40 24.51 -7.13
C HIS A 186 13.16 23.99 -7.86
N HIS A 187 13.36 23.12 -8.84
CA HIS A 187 12.26 22.47 -9.57
C HIS A 187 12.45 20.96 -9.59
N LEU A 188 11.37 20.23 -9.34
CA LEU A 188 11.35 18.79 -9.49
C LEU A 188 11.02 18.47 -10.95
N PRO A 189 11.90 17.79 -11.71
CA PRO A 189 11.59 17.40 -13.07
C PRO A 189 10.44 16.38 -13.06
N PHE A 190 9.50 16.55 -14.00
CA PHE A 190 8.42 15.59 -14.17
C PHE A 190 8.99 14.25 -14.62
N GLN A 191 8.55 13.18 -13.95
CA GLN A 191 8.92 11.79 -14.22
C GLN A 191 7.71 10.91 -13.97
N MET A 192 7.66 9.73 -14.61
CA MET A 192 6.56 8.78 -14.38
C MET A 192 6.49 8.33 -12.92
N THR A 193 7.60 8.42 -12.17
CA THR A 193 7.65 8.16 -10.73
C THR A 193 6.77 9.10 -9.90
N TRP A 194 6.28 10.22 -10.43
CA TRP A 194 5.35 11.13 -9.74
C TRP A 194 4.04 10.44 -9.33
N TRP A 195 3.65 9.36 -10.01
CA TRP A 195 2.51 8.53 -9.60
C TRP A 195 2.65 7.96 -8.17
N SER A 196 3.88 7.91 -7.64
CA SER A 196 4.16 7.56 -6.24
C SER A 196 3.64 8.58 -5.23
N PHE A 197 3.30 9.81 -5.64
CA PHE A 197 2.61 10.74 -4.75
C PHE A 197 1.14 10.38 -4.55
N VAL A 198 0.56 9.55 -5.41
CA VAL A 198 -0.85 9.16 -5.33
C VAL A 198 -0.98 7.79 -4.69
N PHE A 199 -0.50 6.75 -5.38
CA PHE A 199 -0.88 5.37 -5.08
C PHE A 199 -0.50 4.86 -3.67
N PRO A 200 0.72 5.08 -3.16
CA PRO A 200 1.05 4.75 -1.76
C PRO A 200 0.25 5.56 -0.74
N ASN A 201 -0.02 6.84 -1.03
CA ASN A 201 -0.76 7.71 -0.12
C ASN A 201 -2.24 7.36 -0.05
N THR A 202 -2.84 6.79 -1.10
CA THR A 202 -4.23 6.28 -1.01
C THR A 202 -4.34 5.16 0.02
N ALA A 203 -3.29 4.34 0.17
CA ALA A 203 -3.23 3.31 1.19
C ALA A 203 -3.25 3.91 2.60
N LEU A 204 -2.44 4.96 2.83
CA LEU A 204 -2.41 5.68 4.10
C LEU A 204 -3.75 6.34 4.40
N VAL A 205 -4.37 7.00 3.43
CA VAL A 205 -5.69 7.63 3.58
C VAL A 205 -6.76 6.60 3.90
N THR A 206 -6.75 5.45 3.23
CA THR A 206 -7.68 4.35 3.51
C THR A 206 -7.50 3.85 4.93
N ALA A 207 -6.26 3.62 5.36
CA ALA A 207 -5.97 3.19 6.73
C ALA A 207 -6.44 4.22 7.76
N THR A 208 -6.15 5.51 7.56
CA THR A 208 -6.61 6.60 8.42
C THR A 208 -8.13 6.67 8.49
N SER A 209 -8.83 6.51 7.35
CA SER A 209 -10.30 6.51 7.31
C SER A 209 -10.89 5.33 8.09
N VAL A 210 -10.30 4.14 7.94
CA VAL A 210 -10.70 2.94 8.71
C VAL A 210 -10.46 3.15 10.20
N MET A 211 -9.31 3.71 10.59
CA MET A 211 -9.02 4.05 12.00
C MET A 211 -10.01 5.08 12.55
N GLY A 212 -10.38 6.09 11.76
CA GLY A 212 -11.40 7.08 12.14
C GLY A 212 -12.72 6.42 12.49
N LYS A 213 -13.18 5.46 11.68
CA LYS A 213 -14.41 4.69 11.94
C LYS A 213 -14.30 3.81 13.18
N ILE A 214 -13.14 3.16 13.39
CA ILE A 214 -12.95 2.22 14.50
C ILE A 214 -12.89 2.95 15.85
N PHE A 215 -12.21 4.10 15.90
CA PHE A 215 -12.05 4.90 17.11
C PHE A 215 -13.12 5.97 17.29
N ASP A 216 -14.11 6.03 16.39
CA ASP A 216 -15.18 7.05 16.37
C ASP A 216 -14.61 8.48 16.53
N SER A 217 -13.57 8.78 15.74
CA SER A 217 -12.77 10.00 15.88
C SER A 217 -12.96 10.96 14.72
N ASP A 218 -13.67 12.06 14.98
CA ASP A 218 -13.86 13.15 14.01
C ASP A 218 -12.53 13.73 13.51
N GLY A 219 -11.52 13.82 14.38
CA GLY A 219 -10.19 14.31 14.01
C GLY A 219 -9.54 13.45 12.92
N LEU A 220 -9.61 12.12 13.05
CA LEU A 220 -9.11 11.19 12.03
C LEU A 220 -9.94 11.24 10.75
N HIS A 221 -11.25 11.43 10.84
CA HIS A 221 -12.13 11.61 9.68
C HIS A 221 -11.81 12.87 8.90
N ILE A 222 -11.64 14.01 9.58
CA ILE A 222 -11.23 15.27 8.96
C ILE A 222 -9.86 15.12 8.32
N PHE A 223 -8.90 14.53 9.04
CA PHE A 223 -7.55 14.31 8.51
C PHE A 223 -7.56 13.44 7.25
N ALA A 224 -8.27 12.31 7.26
CA ALA A 224 -8.43 11.46 6.07
C ALA A 224 -9.09 12.21 4.90
N SER A 225 -10.08 13.05 5.19
CA SER A 225 -10.80 13.85 4.17
C SER A 225 -9.89 14.89 3.52
N VAL A 226 -9.09 15.61 4.32
CA VAL A 226 -8.09 16.58 3.83
C VAL A 226 -7.05 15.88 2.97
N MET A 227 -6.51 14.75 3.43
CA MET A 227 -5.55 13.98 2.63
C MET A 227 -6.16 13.46 1.32
N THR A 228 -7.43 13.04 1.34
CA THR A 228 -8.16 12.60 0.13
C THR A 228 -8.23 13.72 -0.90
N ALA A 229 -8.65 14.92 -0.48
CA ALA A 229 -8.72 16.09 -1.34
C ALA A 229 -7.34 16.46 -1.92
N ALA A 230 -6.30 16.42 -1.10
CA ALA A 230 -4.93 16.68 -1.55
C ALA A 230 -4.46 15.66 -2.61
N ILE A 231 -4.75 14.36 -2.41
CA ILE A 231 -4.41 13.31 -3.38
C ILE A 231 -5.14 13.52 -4.71
N ILE A 232 -6.43 13.88 -4.68
CA ILE A 232 -7.21 14.15 -5.91
C ILE A 232 -6.59 15.31 -6.70
N ILE A 233 -6.21 16.41 -6.02
CA ILE A 233 -5.55 17.54 -6.66
C ILE A 233 -4.22 17.10 -7.28
N VAL A 234 -3.39 16.38 -6.53
CA VAL A 234 -2.09 15.88 -7.01
C VAL A 234 -2.27 14.93 -8.20
N TRP A 235 -3.27 14.04 -8.16
CA TRP A 235 -3.62 13.14 -9.25
C TRP A 235 -3.97 13.92 -10.52
N ALA A 236 -4.85 14.93 -10.41
CA ALA A 236 -5.25 15.75 -11.55
C ALA A 236 -4.05 16.50 -12.16
N LEU A 237 -3.17 17.06 -11.31
CA LEU A 237 -1.95 17.74 -11.76
C LEU A 237 -1.00 16.79 -12.51
N ILE A 238 -0.77 15.59 -11.96
CA ILE A 238 0.06 14.56 -12.61
C ILE A 238 -0.54 14.14 -13.94
N PHE A 239 -1.85 13.89 -13.96
CA PHE A 239 -2.55 13.45 -15.17
C PHE A 239 -2.48 14.50 -16.28
N ILE A 240 -2.76 15.77 -15.97
CA ILE A 240 -2.64 16.90 -16.92
C ILE A 240 -1.21 17.00 -17.46
N ARG A 241 -0.20 16.92 -16.56
CA ARG A 241 1.23 16.94 -16.97
C ARG A 241 1.61 15.76 -17.83
N MET A 242 1.06 14.57 -17.56
CA MET A 242 1.26 13.37 -18.37
C MET A 242 0.67 13.56 -19.77
N CYS A 243 -0.57 14.01 -19.89
CA CYS A 243 -1.21 14.31 -21.17
C CYS A 243 -0.43 15.36 -21.98
N TRP A 244 0.06 16.42 -21.31
CA TRP A 244 0.88 17.43 -21.96
C TRP A 244 2.26 16.89 -22.40
N SER A 245 2.89 16.04 -21.58
CA SER A 245 4.16 15.38 -21.92
C SER A 245 4.03 14.41 -23.09
N LEU A 246 2.91 13.69 -23.17
CA LEU A 246 2.56 12.84 -24.31
C LEU A 246 2.36 13.68 -25.58
N LYS A 247 1.58 14.76 -25.51
CA LYS A 247 1.34 15.66 -26.66
C LYS A 247 2.64 16.34 -27.14
N SER A 248 3.53 16.68 -26.23
CA SER A 248 4.83 17.29 -26.54
C SER A 248 5.93 16.28 -26.93
N ARG A 249 5.60 14.98 -27.03
CA ARG A 249 6.50 13.85 -27.33
C ARG A 249 7.71 13.70 -26.40
N LYS A 250 7.71 14.37 -25.24
CA LYS A 250 8.82 14.32 -24.27
C LYS A 250 8.87 13.02 -23.46
N LEU A 251 7.77 12.25 -23.44
CA LEU A 251 7.67 11.00 -22.69
C LEU A 251 8.18 9.77 -23.47
N LEU A 252 7.91 9.70 -24.78
CA LEU A 252 8.21 8.53 -25.63
C LEU A 252 9.53 8.66 -26.40
N TRP A 253 10.00 9.90 -26.60
CA TRP A 253 11.26 10.20 -27.24
C TRP A 253 11.89 11.41 -26.55
N PRO A 254 12.54 11.24 -25.40
CA PRO A 254 13.37 12.31 -24.85
C PRO A 254 14.43 12.59 -25.91
N LYS A 255 14.27 13.67 -26.68
CA LYS A 255 15.37 14.18 -27.50
C LYS A 255 16.47 14.48 -26.49
N ASP A 256 17.59 13.77 -26.58
CA ASP A 256 18.80 14.07 -25.82
C ASP A 256 19.04 15.58 -25.95
N GLY A 257 18.76 16.30 -24.87
CA GLY A 257 19.00 17.72 -24.80
C GLY A 257 20.50 17.91 -24.70
N LYS A 258 21.10 18.41 -25.78
CA LYS A 258 22.30 19.24 -25.69
C LYS A 258 22.05 20.40 -24.71
#